data_AF-A0A968NNF7-F1
#
_entry.id   AF-A0A968NNF7-F1
#
_cell.length_a   1.000
_cell.length_b   1.000
_cell.length_c   1.000
_cell.angle_alpha   90.00
_cell.angle_beta   90.00
_cell.angle_gamma   90.00
#
_symmetry.space_group_name_H-M   'P 1'
#
loop_
_entity.id
_entity.type
_entity.pdbx_description
1 polymer ?
#
loop_
_entity_poly.entity_id
_entity_poly.type
_entity_poly.pdbx_seq_one_letter_code
_entity_poly.pdbx_strand_id
1 'polypeptide(L)'
;MQQAVMEVFAFDGLIQNPDRRHANPNCAFLGDKILIYDHESAFSHFMSIRSVAPWEAGGLAFLKDHIFFQTLRGGNLMLDRLQGALDAIDETRIDEYINSVPAEWNGQATTTDKIKIYLTECIANFQRIRIQLETLL
;
A
#
# COMPACT_ATOMS: atom_id res chain seq x y z
N MET A 1 8.67 17.17 -0.49
CA MET A 1 9.09 16.01 0.32
C MET A 1 7.97 15.45 1.19
N GLN A 2 7.32 16.24 2.05
CA GLN A 2 6.27 15.74 2.98
C GLN A 2 5.15 14.96 2.30
N GLN A 3 4.64 15.44 1.16
CA GLN A 3 3.64 14.70 0.38
C GLN A 3 4.15 13.33 -0.09
N ALA A 4 5.34 13.25 -0.67
CA ALA A 4 5.91 11.97 -1.14
C ALA A 4 6.09 10.96 0.00
N VAL A 5 6.53 11.43 1.17
CA VAL A 5 6.66 10.61 2.40
C VAL A 5 5.29 10.07 2.83
N MET A 6 4.26 10.93 2.86
CA MET A 6 2.88 10.55 3.19
C MET A 6 2.31 9.53 2.20
N GLU A 7 2.56 9.73 0.92
CA GLU A 7 2.07 8.83 -0.13
C GLU A 7 2.74 7.47 -0.09
N VAL A 8 4.05 7.39 0.20
CA VAL A 8 4.73 6.10 0.41
C VAL A 8 4.15 5.40 1.63
N PHE A 9 3.99 6.11 2.75
CA PHE A 9 3.38 5.56 3.97
C PHE A 9 1.96 5.01 3.71
N ALA A 10 1.13 5.77 3.01
CA ALA A 10 -0.21 5.33 2.63
C ALA A 10 -0.16 4.15 1.65
N PHE A 11 0.73 4.19 0.65
CA PHE A 11 0.92 3.12 -0.32
C PHE A 11 1.28 1.79 0.35
N ASP A 12 2.25 1.77 1.27
CA ASP A 12 2.60 0.55 2.02
C ASP A 12 1.44 0.09 2.92
N GLY A 13 0.59 1.01 3.40
CA GLY A 13 -0.69 0.69 4.04
C GLY A 13 -1.65 -0.06 3.12
N LEU A 14 -1.86 0.47 1.91
CA LEU A 14 -2.78 -0.07 0.90
C LEU A 14 -2.38 -1.47 0.44
N ILE A 15 -1.09 -1.71 0.22
CA ILE A 15 -0.58 -3.04 -0.18
C ILE A 15 -0.19 -3.88 1.04
N GLN A 16 -0.38 -3.39 2.26
CA GLN A 16 0.05 -4.05 3.50
C GLN A 16 1.49 -4.58 3.46
N ASN A 17 2.44 -3.68 3.19
CA ASN A 17 3.87 -3.97 3.23
C ASN A 17 4.43 -3.57 4.61
N PRO A 18 4.63 -4.52 5.54
CA PRO A 18 5.15 -4.21 6.86
C PRO A 18 6.66 -4.04 6.92
N ASP A 19 7.35 -4.37 5.83
CA ASP A 19 8.80 -4.53 5.90
C ASP A 19 9.55 -3.20 5.82
N ARG A 20 8.91 -2.15 5.28
CA ARG A 20 9.49 -0.80 5.20
C ARG A 20 9.62 -0.13 6.58
N ARG A 21 10.75 -0.36 7.24
CA ARG A 21 11.00 0.00 8.66
C ARG A 21 12.32 0.75 8.81
N HIS A 22 12.58 1.35 9.97
CA HIS A 22 13.88 2.00 10.22
C HIS A 22 15.08 1.06 10.01
N ALA A 23 14.96 -0.19 10.45
CA ALA A 23 16.00 -1.21 10.28
C ALA A 23 16.07 -1.78 8.85
N ASN A 24 14.99 -1.65 8.07
CA ASN A 24 14.94 -2.07 6.67
C ASN A 24 14.20 -1.01 5.81
N PRO A 25 14.87 0.12 5.47
CA PRO A 25 14.20 1.24 4.82
C PRO A 25 13.57 0.92 3.47
N ASN A 26 14.15 -0.04 2.72
CA ASN A 26 13.74 -0.43 1.37
C ASN A 26 13.46 0.75 0.42
N CYS A 27 14.08 1.90 0.68
CA CYS A 27 13.90 3.13 -0.07
C CYS A 27 15.19 3.94 -0.13
N ALA A 28 15.28 4.81 -1.14
CA ALA A 28 16.37 5.76 -1.30
C ALA A 28 15.82 7.16 -1.61
N PHE A 29 16.59 8.18 -1.22
CA PHE A 29 16.26 9.57 -1.47
C PHE A 29 17.14 10.14 -2.59
N LEU A 30 16.51 10.84 -3.54
CA LEU A 30 17.20 11.61 -4.57
C LEU A 30 16.57 13.00 -4.66
N GLY A 31 17.16 13.96 -3.96
CA GLY A 31 16.61 15.31 -3.85
C GLY A 31 15.24 15.29 -3.18
N ASP A 32 14.19 15.64 -3.92
CA ASP A 32 12.80 15.65 -3.49
C ASP A 32 12.03 14.35 -3.81
N LYS A 33 12.70 13.36 -4.40
CA LYS A 33 12.14 12.07 -4.80
C LYS A 33 12.47 10.97 -3.82
N ILE A 34 11.53 10.03 -3.70
CA ILE A 34 11.70 8.78 -2.97
C ILE A 34 11.59 7.64 -3.97
N LEU A 35 12.63 6.81 -4.05
CA LEU A 35 12.59 5.54 -4.76
C LEU A 35 12.27 4.46 -3.74
N ILE A 36 11.18 3.72 -3.95
CA ILE A 36 10.82 2.55 -3.16
C ILE A 36 11.15 1.28 -3.93
N TYR A 37 11.71 0.29 -3.24
CA TYR A 37 12.04 -1.02 -3.79
C TYR A 37 11.68 -2.08 -2.76
N ASP A 38 11.89 -3.35 -3.15
CA ASP A 38 11.71 -4.52 -2.29
C ASP A 38 10.31 -4.61 -1.64
N HIS A 39 9.35 -5.04 -2.47
CA HIS A 39 7.94 -5.22 -2.09
C HIS A 39 7.58 -6.69 -1.88
N GLU A 40 8.55 -7.57 -1.60
CA GLU A 40 8.28 -9.02 -1.46
C GLU A 40 7.30 -9.34 -0.32
N SER A 41 7.27 -8.47 0.70
CA SER A 41 6.36 -8.58 1.85
C SER A 41 5.00 -7.90 1.63
N ALA A 42 4.74 -7.34 0.44
CA ALA A 42 3.45 -6.77 0.09
C ALA A 42 2.37 -7.85 -0.04
N PHE A 43 1.11 -7.43 0.04
CA PHE A 43 -0.07 -8.27 0.08
C PHE A 43 0.01 -9.34 1.20
N SER A 44 0.61 -8.95 2.33
CA SER A 44 0.81 -9.82 3.51
C SER A 44 -0.48 -10.42 4.07
N HIS A 45 -1.64 -9.88 3.68
CA HIS A 45 -2.95 -10.51 3.86
C HIS A 45 -3.01 -11.95 3.37
N PHE A 46 -2.58 -12.18 2.12
CA PHE A 46 -2.66 -13.50 1.49
C PHE A 46 -1.63 -14.48 2.03
N MET A 47 -0.53 -13.96 2.57
CA MET A 47 0.49 -14.76 3.24
C MET A 47 0.08 -15.19 4.66
N SER A 48 -1.14 -14.84 5.10
CA SER A 48 -1.62 -15.07 6.48
C SER A 48 -0.73 -14.41 7.55
N ILE A 49 0.08 -13.43 7.14
CA ILE A 49 0.91 -12.62 8.04
C ILE A 49 0.06 -11.48 8.63
N ARG A 50 -0.95 -10.98 7.89
CA ARG A 50 -1.88 -9.95 8.35
C ARG A 50 -3.33 -10.27 7.99
N SER A 51 -4.09 -10.85 8.91
CA SER A 51 -5.47 -11.28 8.63
C SER A 51 -6.51 -10.15 8.52
N VAL A 52 -6.17 -8.92 8.91
CA VAL A 52 -7.12 -7.78 8.92
C VAL A 52 -6.84 -6.87 7.73
N ALA A 53 -7.86 -6.59 6.90
CA ALA A 53 -7.71 -5.76 5.70
C ALA A 53 -7.47 -4.27 6.04
N PRO A 54 -6.81 -3.48 5.19
CA PRO A 54 -6.46 -2.09 5.51
C PRO A 54 -7.68 -1.15 5.68
N TRP A 55 -8.86 -1.53 5.16
CA TRP A 55 -10.11 -0.80 5.36
C TRP A 55 -10.91 -1.23 6.59
N GLU A 56 -10.41 -2.22 7.35
CA GLU A 56 -10.98 -2.66 8.62
C GLU A 56 -10.20 -2.11 9.80
N ALA A 57 -10.87 -1.92 10.93
CA ALA A 57 -10.28 -1.34 12.13
C ALA A 57 -9.04 -2.13 12.58
N GLY A 58 -7.91 -1.42 12.71
CA GLY A 58 -6.63 -2.02 13.13
C GLY A 58 -5.82 -2.63 11.99
N GLY A 59 -6.35 -2.68 10.76
CA GLY A 59 -5.65 -3.18 9.58
C GLY A 59 -4.38 -2.41 9.22
N LEU A 60 -4.25 -1.18 9.71
CA LEU A 60 -3.08 -0.31 9.53
C LEU A 60 -2.19 -0.19 10.77
N ALA A 61 -2.46 -0.93 11.85
CA ALA A 61 -1.73 -0.77 13.12
C ALA A 61 -0.21 -1.01 12.99
N PHE A 62 0.20 -1.80 12.00
CA PHE A 62 1.61 -2.11 11.73
C PHE A 62 2.42 -0.91 11.21
N LEU A 63 1.75 0.09 10.63
CA LEU A 63 2.42 1.27 10.12
C LEU A 63 3.09 2.09 11.23
N LYS A 64 2.83 1.80 12.51
CA LYS A 64 3.57 2.38 13.64
C LYS A 64 5.07 2.09 13.61
N ASP A 65 5.47 0.98 12.99
CA ASP A 65 6.87 0.58 12.82
C ASP A 65 7.47 1.12 11.51
N HIS A 66 6.66 1.77 10.67
CA HIS A 66 7.10 2.28 9.38
C HIS A 66 8.14 3.38 9.54
N ILE A 67 9.15 3.41 8.66
CA ILE A 67 10.26 4.38 8.71
C ILE A 67 9.80 5.85 8.75
N PHE A 68 8.65 6.15 8.16
CA PHE A 68 8.08 7.50 8.10
C PHE A 68 7.05 7.82 9.19
N PHE A 69 6.69 6.87 10.06
CA PHE A 69 5.65 7.08 11.05
C PHE A 69 5.94 8.27 11.98
N GLN A 70 7.15 8.32 12.56
CA GLN A 70 7.53 9.38 13.49
C GLN A 70 7.55 10.77 12.84
N THR A 71 7.89 10.85 11.55
CA THR A 71 7.91 12.12 10.80
C THR A 71 6.51 12.62 10.45
N LEU A 72 5.56 11.70 10.26
CA LEU A 72 4.20 12.02 9.83
C LEU A 72 3.23 12.23 11.00
N ARG A 73 3.56 11.70 12.19
CA ARG A 73 2.71 11.79 13.38
C ARG A 73 2.43 13.25 13.76
N GLY A 74 1.15 13.57 13.99
CA GLY A 74 0.66 14.92 14.26
C GLY A 74 0.65 15.85 13.04
N GLY A 75 0.94 15.34 11.85
CA GLY A 75 0.93 16.08 10.59
C GLY A 75 -0.42 16.02 9.86
N ASN A 76 -0.57 16.86 8.84
CA ASN A 76 -1.75 16.84 7.98
C ASN A 76 -1.64 15.76 6.90
N LEU A 77 -2.75 15.09 6.61
CA LEU A 77 -2.83 14.13 5.52
C LEU A 77 -2.92 14.81 4.15
N MET A 78 -1.97 14.46 3.29
CA MET A 78 -1.84 14.96 1.92
C MET A 78 -2.00 13.80 0.94
N LEU A 79 -3.25 13.35 0.75
CA LEU A 79 -3.55 12.15 -0.05
C LEU A 79 -4.27 12.44 -1.37
N ASP A 80 -4.58 13.69 -1.70
CA ASP A 80 -5.44 14.00 -2.84
C ASP A 80 -4.81 13.56 -4.19
N ARG A 81 -3.49 13.68 -4.33
CA ARG A 81 -2.78 13.14 -5.51
C ARG A 81 -2.79 11.61 -5.54
N LEU A 82 -2.62 10.94 -4.39
CA LEU A 82 -2.73 9.49 -4.31
C LEU A 82 -4.14 9.03 -4.68
N GLN A 83 -5.17 9.71 -4.18
CA GLN A 83 -6.55 9.43 -4.52
C GLN A 83 -6.78 9.55 -6.03
N GLY A 84 -6.37 10.66 -6.64
CA GLY A 84 -6.50 10.83 -8.09
C GLY A 84 -5.73 9.78 -8.90
N ALA A 85 -4.60 9.27 -8.37
CA ALA A 85 -3.87 8.17 -9.01
C ALA A 85 -4.61 6.83 -8.87
N LEU A 86 -5.24 6.56 -7.73
CA LEU A 86 -6.06 5.36 -7.52
C LEU A 86 -7.35 5.41 -8.37
N ASP A 87 -7.98 6.57 -8.49
CA ASP A 87 -9.18 6.77 -9.32
C ASP A 87 -8.90 6.50 -10.81
N ALA A 88 -7.64 6.63 -11.25
CA ALA A 88 -7.21 6.31 -12.60
C ALA A 88 -6.92 4.81 -12.82
N ILE A 89 -6.97 3.98 -11.78
CA ILE A 89 -6.82 2.51 -11.87
C ILE A 89 -8.20 1.90 -11.96
N ASP A 90 -8.70 1.74 -13.18
CA ASP A 90 -9.96 1.05 -13.46
C ASP A 90 -9.75 -0.48 -13.58
N GLU A 91 -10.85 -1.21 -13.80
CA GLU A 91 -10.80 -2.67 -13.97
C GLU A 91 -9.90 -3.08 -15.15
N THR A 92 -9.95 -2.32 -16.25
CA THR A 92 -9.10 -2.53 -17.43
C THR A 92 -7.63 -2.48 -17.05
N ARG A 93 -7.22 -1.46 -16.29
CA ARG A 93 -5.84 -1.29 -15.85
C ARG A 93 -5.40 -2.41 -14.90
N ILE A 94 -6.29 -2.88 -14.03
CA ILE A 94 -5.99 -4.03 -13.16
C ILE A 94 -5.78 -5.29 -14.00
N ASP A 95 -6.63 -5.53 -15.00
CA ASP A 95 -6.48 -6.68 -15.91
C ASP A 95 -5.18 -6.60 -16.72
N GLU A 96 -4.77 -5.41 -17.16
CA GLU A 96 -3.45 -5.21 -17.78
C GLU A 96 -2.31 -5.64 -16.86
N TYR A 97 -2.36 -5.28 -15.57
CA TYR A 97 -1.34 -5.71 -14.60
C TYR A 97 -1.33 -7.23 -14.42
N ILE A 98 -2.50 -7.85 -14.24
CA ILE A 98 -2.61 -9.30 -14.03
C ILE A 98 -2.12 -10.07 -15.27
N ASN A 99 -2.51 -9.64 -16.47
CA ASN A 99 -2.10 -10.27 -17.73
C ASN A 99 -0.61 -10.08 -18.05
N SER A 100 0.06 -9.13 -17.41
CA SER A 100 1.51 -8.93 -17.54
C SER A 100 2.34 -9.92 -16.71
N VAL A 101 1.71 -10.61 -15.75
CA VAL A 101 2.38 -11.63 -14.93
C VAL A 101 2.62 -12.88 -15.78
N PRO A 102 3.87 -13.37 -15.91
CA PRO A 102 4.17 -14.59 -16.65
C PRO A 102 3.34 -15.77 -16.14
N ALA A 103 2.78 -16.56 -17.05
CA ALA A 103 1.89 -17.67 -16.70
C ALA A 103 2.59 -18.72 -15.82
N GLU A 104 3.89 -18.91 -16.01
CA GLU A 104 4.75 -19.78 -15.19
C GLU A 104 4.88 -19.32 -13.73
N TRP A 105 4.66 -18.05 -13.43
CA TRP A 105 4.65 -17.52 -12.06
C TRP A 105 3.27 -17.67 -11.41
N ASN A 106 2.23 -17.82 -12.23
CA ASN A 106 0.86 -18.07 -11.78
C ASN A 106 0.61 -19.58 -11.55
N GLY A 107 1.51 -20.23 -10.81
CA GLY A 107 1.53 -21.69 -10.58
C GLY A 107 0.27 -22.26 -9.93
N GLN A 108 -0.60 -21.40 -9.42
CA GLN A 108 -2.02 -21.66 -9.18
C GLN A 108 -2.77 -20.39 -9.58
N ALA A 109 -3.69 -20.47 -10.54
CA ALA A 109 -4.53 -19.36 -11.04
C ALA A 109 -5.34 -18.59 -9.95
N THR A 110 -5.15 -18.91 -8.66
CA THR A 110 -5.87 -18.34 -7.53
C THR A 110 -5.20 -17.09 -6.93
N THR A 111 -3.89 -16.89 -7.11
CA THR A 111 -3.19 -15.76 -6.44
C THR A 111 -3.44 -14.44 -7.15
N THR A 112 -3.33 -14.41 -8.49
CA THR A 112 -3.63 -13.22 -9.29
C THR A 112 -5.08 -12.78 -9.13
N ASP A 113 -6.02 -13.73 -9.08
CA ASP A 113 -7.45 -13.46 -8.89
C ASP A 113 -7.73 -12.85 -7.52
N LYS A 114 -7.09 -13.39 -6.47
CA LYS A 114 -7.16 -12.82 -5.12
C LYS A 114 -6.60 -11.40 -5.08
N ILE A 115 -5.45 -11.15 -5.71
CA ILE A 115 -4.85 -9.81 -5.79
C ILE A 115 -5.77 -8.86 -6.56
N LYS A 116 -6.38 -9.29 -7.67
CA LYS A 116 -7.37 -8.49 -8.42
C LYS A 116 -8.51 -8.06 -7.50
N ILE A 117 -9.15 -9.02 -6.82
CA ILE A 117 -10.23 -8.73 -5.86
C ILE A 117 -9.78 -7.72 -4.81
N TYR A 118 -8.62 -7.96 -4.20
CA TYR A 118 -8.10 -7.07 -3.15
C TYR A 118 -7.80 -5.66 -3.65
N LEU A 119 -7.22 -5.51 -4.84
CA LEU A 119 -6.97 -4.18 -5.42
C LEU A 119 -8.28 -3.45 -5.68
N THR A 120 -9.30 -4.14 -6.22
CA THR A 120 -10.64 -3.58 -6.41
C THR A 120 -11.26 -3.15 -5.08
N GLU A 121 -11.20 -4.00 -4.05
CA GLU A 121 -11.72 -3.67 -2.72
C GLU A 121 -10.95 -2.52 -2.06
N CYS A 122 -9.63 -2.48 -2.23
CA CYS A 122 -8.77 -1.43 -1.70
C CYS A 122 -9.13 -0.06 -2.30
N ILE A 123 -9.32 0.02 -3.62
CA ILE A 123 -9.77 1.23 -4.31
C ILE A 123 -11.19 1.62 -3.86
N ALA A 124 -12.13 0.66 -3.85
CA ALA A 124 -13.51 0.91 -3.46
C ALA A 124 -13.66 1.38 -2.00
N ASN A 125 -12.75 0.95 -1.11
CA ASN A 125 -12.75 1.32 0.30
C ASN A 125 -11.72 2.40 0.66
N PHE A 126 -11.12 3.10 -0.31
CA PHE A 126 -10.05 4.06 -0.05
C PHE A 126 -10.43 5.14 0.98
N GLN A 127 -11.69 5.58 1.02
CA GLN A 127 -12.16 6.53 2.04
C GLN A 127 -12.10 5.98 3.47
N ARG A 128 -12.38 4.68 3.66
CA ARG A 128 -12.24 4.04 4.97
C ARG A 128 -10.77 3.93 5.37
N ILE A 129 -9.90 3.64 4.41
CA ILE A 129 -8.46 3.58 4.63
C ILE A 129 -7.93 4.96 5.01
N ARG A 130 -8.38 6.01 4.31
CA ARG A 130 -8.05 7.41 4.63
C ARG A 130 -8.42 7.76 6.07
N ILE A 131 -9.64 7.46 6.52
CA ILE A 131 -10.08 7.70 7.91
C ILE A 131 -9.17 6.97 8.92
N GLN A 132 -8.73 5.76 8.60
CA GLN A 132 -7.83 5.02 9.48
C GLN A 132 -6.42 5.61 9.51
N LEU A 133 -5.90 6.09 8.38
CA LEU A 133 -4.64 6.84 8.33
C LEU A 133 -4.75 8.13 9.15
N GLU A 134 -5.87 8.86 9.06
CA GLU A 134 -6.17 10.05 9.87
C GLU A 134 -6.20 9.75 11.36
N THR A 135 -6.74 8.59 11.75
CA THR A 135 -6.78 8.17 13.15
C THR A 135 -5.42 7.72 13.68
N LEU A 136 -4.55 7.23 12.80
CA LEU A 136 -3.27 6.64 13.16
C LEU A 136 -2.17 7.70 13.40
N LEU A 137 -2.18 8.78 12.62
CA LEU A 137 -1.17 9.85 12.65
C LEU A 137 -1.48 10.92 13.69
#